data_AF-A0A951U4C7-F1
#
_entry.id   AF-A0A951U4C7-F1
#
_cell.length_a   1.000
_cell.length_b   1.000
_cell.length_c   1.000
_cell.angle_alpha   90.00
_cell.angle_beta   90.00
_cell.angle_gamma   90.00
#
_symmetry.space_group_name_H-M   'P 1'
#
loop_
_entity.id
_entity.type
_entity.pdbx_description
1 polymer ?
#
loop_
_entity_poly.entity_id
_entity_poly.type
_entity_poly.pdbx_seq_one_letter_code
_entity_poly.pdbx_strand_id
1 'polypeptide(L)'
;MAEIHDWDKIETALTLVGVRLNSTLERSILAATTEAVLAAIAALEEAQLNGHVCRPGGWLKRAIDGRWRPNGKTEVEDMMLQFNDWFNLAQAQGIVIASTMQPDGSLVVFDRAGIAYPFAEMLSRYPISELQSTAA
;
A
#
# COMPACT_ATOMS: atom_id res chain seq x y z
N MET A 1 22.69 12.18 21.12
CA MET A 1 22.46 12.63 19.73
C MET A 1 21.90 11.42 19.01
N ALA A 2 20.78 11.54 18.30
CA ALA A 2 20.22 10.41 17.55
C ALA A 2 21.13 10.17 16.33
N GLU A 3 21.74 9.00 16.24
CA GLU A 3 22.60 8.66 15.11
C GLU A 3 21.74 8.11 13.96
N ILE A 4 21.60 8.88 12.88
CA ILE A 4 20.95 8.37 11.66
C ILE A 4 21.91 7.41 10.97
N HIS A 5 21.63 6.12 11.09
CA HIS A 5 22.44 5.07 10.47
C HIS A 5 22.04 4.76 9.01
N ASP A 6 20.91 5.27 8.52
CA ASP A 6 20.33 4.90 7.22
C ASP A 6 19.84 6.10 6.40
N TRP A 7 20.70 7.10 6.17
CA TRP A 7 20.33 8.28 5.38
C TRP A 7 19.90 7.94 3.95
N ASP A 8 20.56 6.96 3.33
CA ASP A 8 20.24 6.47 1.97
C ASP A 8 18.79 5.97 1.85
N LYS A 9 18.29 5.27 2.87
CA LYS A 9 16.89 4.81 2.93
C LYS A 9 15.92 5.99 3.03
N ILE A 10 16.26 7.00 3.81
CA ILE A 10 15.45 8.22 3.99
C ILE A 10 15.40 9.00 2.68
N GLU A 11 16.53 9.16 1.98
CA GLU A 11 16.61 9.89 0.72
C GLU A 11 15.81 9.20 -0.40
N THR A 12 15.91 7.88 -0.48
CA THR A 12 15.10 7.07 -1.40
C THR A 12 13.61 7.24 -1.12
N ALA A 13 13.21 7.14 0.15
CA ALA A 13 11.81 7.25 0.55
C ALA A 13 11.24 8.67 0.32
N LEU A 14 12.03 9.73 0.58
CA LEU A 14 11.66 11.12 0.29
C LEU A 14 11.45 11.38 -1.21
N THR A 15 12.29 10.78 -2.04
CA THR A 15 12.19 10.86 -3.50
C THR A 15 10.90 10.21 -4.00
N LEU A 16 10.54 9.04 -3.44
CA LEU A 16 9.32 8.32 -3.78
C LEU A 16 8.05 9.14 -3.49
N VAL A 17 7.99 9.82 -2.34
CA VAL A 17 6.85 10.67 -1.94
C VAL A 17 6.90 12.09 -2.53
N GLY A 18 7.90 12.39 -3.38
CA GLY A 18 8.06 13.66 -4.06
C GLY A 18 8.43 14.85 -3.15
N VAL A 19 9.02 14.59 -1.98
CA VAL A 19 9.42 15.62 -1.03
C VAL A 19 10.87 16.01 -1.27
N ARG A 20 11.11 17.30 -1.55
CA ARG A 20 12.45 17.87 -1.56
C ARG A 20 12.88 18.26 -0.16
N LEU A 21 14.13 17.91 0.19
CA LEU A 21 14.77 18.37 1.41
C LEU A 21 14.93 19.89 1.39
N ASN A 22 14.63 20.50 2.53
CA ASN A 22 14.98 21.88 2.84
C ASN A 22 15.65 21.91 4.22
N SER A 23 16.35 23.00 4.53
CA SER A 23 17.14 23.13 5.77
C SER A 23 16.34 22.93 7.06
N THR A 24 15.03 23.17 7.03
CA THR A 24 14.15 22.94 8.19
C THR A 24 13.79 21.47 8.34
N LEU A 25 13.46 20.81 7.24
CA LEU A 25 13.14 19.38 7.21
C LEU A 25 14.37 18.53 7.54
N GLU A 26 15.52 18.88 6.98
CA GLU A 26 16.81 18.24 7.27
C GLU A 26 17.15 18.30 8.77
N ARG A 27 16.99 19.47 9.40
CA ARG A 27 17.17 19.61 10.85
C ARG A 27 16.19 18.75 11.65
N SER A 28 14.94 18.65 11.19
CA SER A 28 13.90 17.85 11.86
C SER A 28 14.20 16.36 11.75
N ILE A 29 14.71 15.91 10.60
CA ILE A 29 15.16 14.53 10.37
C ILE A 29 16.36 14.21 11.28
N LEU A 30 17.40 15.04 11.29
CA LEU A 30 18.60 14.87 12.12
C LEU A 30 18.32 14.88 13.63
N ALA A 31 17.25 15.55 14.06
CA ALA A 31 16.83 15.58 15.46
C ALA A 31 15.97 14.37 15.86
N ALA A 32 15.45 13.62 14.89
CA ALA A 32 14.59 12.47 15.09
C ALA A 32 15.36 11.15 14.95
N THR A 33 14.73 10.04 15.36
CA THR A 33 15.27 8.70 15.11
C THR A 33 14.93 8.27 13.68
N THR A 34 15.77 7.42 13.08
CA THR A 34 15.51 6.82 11.76
C THR A 34 14.11 6.21 11.69
N GLU A 35 13.70 5.46 12.72
CA GLU A 35 12.36 4.85 12.79
C GLU A 35 11.22 5.89 12.76
N ALA A 36 11.36 7.00 13.50
CA ALA A 36 10.34 8.04 13.53
C ALA A 36 10.23 8.77 12.18
N VAL A 37 11.36 8.97 11.50
CA VAL A 37 11.38 9.58 10.16
C VAL A 37 10.73 8.65 9.14
N LEU A 38 11.08 7.36 9.14
CA LEU A 38 10.50 6.37 8.24
C LEU A 38 8.98 6.20 8.49
N ALA A 39 8.54 6.17 9.75
CA ALA A 39 7.12 6.13 10.08
C ALA A 39 6.37 7.38 9.59
N ALA A 40 6.97 8.56 9.73
CA ALA A 40 6.39 9.81 9.23
C ALA A 40 6.30 9.85 7.70
N ILE A 41 7.29 9.28 7.00
CA ILE A 41 7.26 9.16 5.53
C ILE A 41 6.17 8.17 5.09
N ALA A 42 6.06 7.01 5.74
CA ALA A 42 4.99 6.05 5.45
C ALA A 42 3.59 6.65 5.69
N ALA A 43 3.43 7.45 6.75
CA ALA A 43 2.18 8.17 7.00
C ALA A 43 1.87 9.21 5.91
N LEU A 44 2.88 9.86 5.35
CA LEU A 44 2.71 10.80 4.24
C LEU A 44 2.28 10.08 2.96
N GLU A 45 2.89 8.94 2.66
CA GLU A 45 2.52 8.09 1.52
C GLU A 45 1.05 7.66 1.64
N GLU A 46 0.62 7.16 2.80
CA GLU A 46 -0.77 6.79 3.07
C GLU A 46 -1.72 7.99 2.92
N ALA A 47 -1.33 9.17 3.43
CA ALA A 47 -2.14 10.38 3.29
C ALA A 47 -2.25 10.87 1.83
N GLN A 48 -1.22 10.66 1.01
CA GLN A 48 -1.23 10.97 -0.43
C GLN A 48 -2.13 10.01 -1.22
N LEU A 49 -2.19 8.73 -0.82
CA LEU A 49 -3.10 7.75 -1.42
C LEU A 49 -4.56 8.05 -1.06
N ASN A 50 -4.83 8.40 0.19
CA ASN A 50 -6.19 8.62 0.71
C ASN A 50 -6.77 10.01 0.38
N GLY A 51 -5.97 10.94 -0.17
CA GLY A 51 -6.46 12.25 -0.53
C GLY A 51 -5.37 13.25 -0.94
N HIS A 52 -5.75 14.53 -0.98
CA HIS A 52 -4.83 15.58 -1.42
C HIS A 52 -4.01 16.14 -0.24
N VAL A 53 -2.71 15.83 -0.21
CA VAL A 53 -1.77 16.44 0.74
C VAL A 53 -1.23 17.76 0.19
N CYS A 54 -1.75 18.88 0.70
CA CYS A 54 -1.17 20.19 0.43
C CYS A 54 0.19 20.35 1.13
N ARG A 55 1.23 20.71 0.34
CA ARG A 55 2.60 20.98 0.81
C ARG A 55 3.25 19.79 1.56
N PRO A 56 3.61 18.71 0.84
CA PRO A 56 4.15 17.48 1.42
C PRO A 56 5.33 17.67 2.40
N GLY A 57 6.28 18.56 2.11
CA GLY A 57 7.41 18.79 3.02
C GLY A 57 7.02 19.44 4.36
N GLY A 58 6.03 20.34 4.36
CA GLY A 58 5.51 20.95 5.58
C GLY A 58 4.56 20.03 6.35
N TRP A 59 3.95 19.07 5.66
CA TRP A 59 3.21 17.96 6.27
C TRP A 59 4.17 16.99 6.95
N LEU A 60 5.23 16.56 6.25
CA LEU A 60 6.22 15.63 6.76
C LEU A 60 6.93 16.15 8.02
N LYS A 61 7.31 17.44 8.03
CA LYS A 61 7.86 18.07 9.24
C LYS A 61 6.93 17.89 10.44
N ARG A 62 5.62 18.17 10.25
CA ARG A 62 4.61 18.02 11.31
C ARG A 62 4.44 16.57 11.73
N ALA A 63 4.52 15.64 10.78
CA ALA A 63 4.48 14.21 11.06
C ALA A 63 5.69 13.75 11.90
N ILE A 64 6.90 14.22 11.58
CA ILE A 64 8.11 13.93 12.36
C ILE A 64 8.00 14.52 13.78
N ASP A 65 7.65 15.82 13.89
CA ASP A 65 7.51 16.51 15.18
C ASP A 65 6.41 15.86 16.05
N GLY A 66 5.31 15.46 15.42
CA GLY A 66 4.16 14.83 16.06
C GLY A 66 4.30 13.31 16.26
N ARG A 67 5.40 12.70 15.80
CA ARG A 67 5.63 11.25 15.80
C ARG A 67 4.46 10.47 15.18
N TRP A 68 3.91 11.00 14.10
CA TRP A 68 2.83 10.35 13.37
C TRP A 68 3.31 9.01 12.81
N ARG A 69 2.40 8.05 12.81
CA ARG A 69 2.61 6.73 12.23
C ARG A 69 1.54 6.53 11.14
N PRO A 70 1.81 5.73 10.11
CA PRO A 70 0.75 5.28 9.23
C PRO A 70 -0.35 4.65 10.09
N ASN A 71 -1.61 4.82 9.70
CA ASN A 71 -2.72 4.15 10.40
C ASN A 71 -2.62 2.63 10.23
N GLY A 72 -1.76 2.19 9.30
CA GLY A 72 -1.61 0.81 8.87
C GLY A 72 -2.54 0.60 7.68
N LYS A 73 -2.09 -0.20 6.71
CA LYS A 73 -3.06 -0.78 5.78
C LYS A 73 -3.97 -1.64 6.62
N THR A 74 -5.25 -1.37 6.57
CA THR A 74 -6.22 -2.26 7.19
C THR A 74 -6.07 -3.63 6.52
N GLU A 75 -6.24 -4.75 7.23
CA GLU A 75 -6.23 -6.10 6.60
C GLU A 75 -7.18 -6.16 5.38
N VAL A 76 -8.24 -5.33 5.43
CA VAL A 76 -9.21 -5.11 4.35
C VAL A 76 -8.59 -4.49 3.10
N GLU A 77 -7.70 -3.51 3.23
CA GLU A 77 -7.07 -2.83 2.10
C GLU A 77 -6.04 -3.72 1.39
N ASP A 78 -5.23 -4.46 2.15
CA ASP A 78 -4.31 -5.45 1.57
C ASP A 78 -5.08 -6.60 0.91
N MET A 79 -6.18 -7.07 1.52
CA MET A 79 -7.06 -8.05 0.89
C MET A 79 -7.69 -7.53 -0.41
N MET A 80 -8.13 -6.27 -0.44
CA MET A 80 -8.69 -5.65 -1.65
C MET A 80 -7.67 -5.47 -2.77
N LEU A 81 -6.43 -5.06 -2.45
CA LEU A 81 -5.35 -4.96 -3.42
C LEU A 81 -5.02 -6.33 -4.01
N GLN A 82 -4.83 -7.34 -3.16
CA GLN A 82 -4.56 -8.71 -3.60
C GLN A 82 -5.72 -9.28 -4.44
N PHE A 83 -6.96 -9.02 -4.04
CA PHE A 83 -8.14 -9.42 -4.80
C PHE A 83 -8.17 -8.76 -6.18
N ASN A 84 -7.97 -7.44 -6.26
CA ASN A 84 -8.04 -6.72 -7.53
C ASN A 84 -6.97 -7.20 -8.51
N ASP A 85 -5.72 -7.35 -8.06
CA ASP A 85 -4.63 -7.83 -8.91
C ASP A 85 -4.90 -9.23 -9.44
N TRP A 86 -5.36 -10.12 -8.55
CA TRP A 86 -5.73 -11.49 -8.93
C TRP A 86 -6.93 -11.53 -9.88
N PHE A 87 -8.00 -10.79 -9.57
CA PHE A 87 -9.26 -10.83 -10.31
C PHE A 87 -9.09 -10.32 -11.73
N ASN A 88 -8.33 -9.24 -11.93
CA ASN A 88 -8.06 -8.70 -13.27
C ASN A 88 -7.34 -9.72 -14.16
N LEU A 89 -6.33 -10.40 -13.63
CA LEU A 89 -5.60 -11.44 -14.36
C LEU A 89 -6.49 -12.65 -14.64
N ALA A 90 -7.22 -13.13 -13.63
CA ALA A 90 -8.12 -14.26 -13.75
C ALA A 90 -9.26 -13.96 -14.75
N GLN A 91 -9.81 -12.74 -14.75
CA GLN A 91 -10.84 -12.31 -15.69
C GLN A 91 -10.30 -12.17 -17.12
N ALA A 92 -9.10 -11.63 -17.31
CA ALA A 92 -8.47 -11.53 -18.62
C ALA A 92 -8.21 -12.91 -19.24
N GLN A 93 -7.90 -13.90 -18.42
CA GLN A 93 -7.79 -15.32 -18.82
C GLN A 93 -9.14 -16.03 -18.84
N GLY A 94 -10.23 -15.33 -18.53
CA GLY A 94 -11.60 -15.83 -18.46
C GLY A 94 -11.85 -16.85 -17.36
N ILE A 95 -10.94 -17.08 -16.42
CA ILE A 95 -11.13 -18.02 -15.30
C ILE A 95 -12.35 -17.62 -14.47
N VAL A 96 -12.52 -16.31 -14.27
CA VAL A 96 -13.69 -15.71 -13.62
C VAL A 96 -14.38 -14.71 -14.53
N ILE A 97 -15.66 -14.47 -14.30
CA ILE A 97 -16.47 -13.51 -15.06
C ILE A 97 -17.01 -12.36 -14.21
N ALA A 98 -17.23 -12.61 -12.92
CA ALA A 98 -17.81 -11.63 -11.99
C ALA A 98 -17.40 -11.94 -10.55
N SER A 99 -17.62 -10.99 -9.65
CA SER A 99 -17.49 -11.15 -8.20
C SER A 99 -18.65 -10.47 -7.48
N THR A 100 -18.93 -10.90 -6.26
CA THR A 100 -19.92 -10.23 -5.40
C THR A 100 -19.59 -10.44 -3.92
N MET A 101 -19.98 -9.46 -3.10
CA MET A 101 -19.94 -9.58 -1.64
C MET A 101 -21.26 -10.19 -1.17
N GLN A 102 -21.18 -11.29 -0.42
CA GLN A 102 -22.36 -11.91 0.17
C GLN A 102 -22.84 -11.15 1.42
N PRO A 103 -24.11 -11.33 1.84
CA PRO A 103 -24.65 -10.68 3.03
C PRO A 103 -23.92 -11.00 4.35
N ASP A 104 -23.20 -12.12 4.40
CA ASP A 104 -22.35 -12.54 5.52
C ASP A 104 -20.96 -11.87 5.52
N GLY A 105 -20.68 -11.03 4.51
CA GLY A 105 -19.39 -10.37 4.32
C GLY A 105 -18.37 -11.20 3.53
N SER A 106 -18.72 -12.39 3.06
CA SER A 106 -17.82 -13.26 2.30
C SER A 106 -17.73 -12.81 0.83
N LEU A 107 -16.52 -12.70 0.29
CA LEU A 107 -16.28 -12.41 -1.12
C LEU A 107 -16.30 -13.70 -1.95
N VAL A 108 -17.16 -13.75 -2.96
CA VAL A 108 -17.22 -14.86 -3.94
C VAL A 108 -16.98 -14.37 -5.36
N VAL A 109 -16.46 -15.28 -6.19
CA VAL A 109 -16.20 -15.07 -7.61
C VAL A 109 -16.93 -16.13 -8.43
N PHE A 110 -17.33 -15.77 -9.65
CA PHE A 110 -18.08 -16.65 -10.54
C PHE A 110 -17.18 -17.13 -11.67
N ASP A 111 -17.16 -18.44 -11.92
CA ASP A 111 -16.48 -19.01 -13.08
C ASP A 111 -17.29 -18.81 -14.38
N ARG A 112 -16.76 -19.30 -15.51
CA ARG A 112 -17.45 -19.23 -16.82
C ARG A 112 -18.80 -19.96 -16.86
N ALA A 113 -19.01 -20.94 -15.99
CA ALA A 113 -20.27 -21.67 -15.87
C ALA A 113 -21.28 -20.93 -14.97
N GLY A 114 -20.88 -19.80 -14.37
CA GLY A 114 -21.69 -19.05 -13.42
C GLY A 114 -21.73 -19.67 -12.03
N ILE A 115 -20.82 -20.59 -11.71
CA ILE A 115 -20.71 -21.22 -10.41
C ILE A 115 -19.93 -20.29 -9.48
N ALA A 116 -20.49 -20.02 -8.30
CA ALA A 116 -19.88 -19.20 -7.28
C ALA A 116 -18.88 -20.01 -6.44
N TYR A 117 -17.68 -19.45 -6.25
CA TYR A 117 -16.65 -19.99 -5.37
C TYR A 117 -16.15 -18.90 -4.41
N PRO A 118 -15.81 -19.24 -3.15
CA PRO A 118 -15.09 -18.34 -2.26
C PRO A 118 -13.78 -17.85 -2.89
N PHE A 119 -13.45 -16.57 -2.71
CA PHE A 119 -12.20 -16.01 -3.23
C PHE A 119 -10.98 -16.82 -2.77
N ALA A 120 -10.91 -17.19 -1.49
CA ALA A 120 -9.79 -17.96 -0.93
C ALA A 120 -9.60 -19.34 -1.62
N GLU A 121 -10.69 -19.99 -2.02
CA GLU A 121 -10.64 -21.25 -2.76
C GLU A 121 -10.07 -21.04 -4.16
N MET A 122 -10.54 -20.01 -4.85
CA MET A 122 -10.07 -19.70 -6.21
C MET A 122 -8.64 -19.19 -6.25
N LEU A 123 -8.22 -18.42 -5.24
CA LEU A 123 -6.83 -17.99 -5.08
C LEU A 123 -5.89 -19.19 -4.86
N SER A 124 -6.35 -20.22 -4.15
CA SER A 124 -5.58 -21.46 -3.95
C SER A 124 -5.48 -22.29 -5.23
N ARG A 125 -6.53 -22.29 -6.07
CA ARG A 125 -6.56 -23.01 -7.36
C ARG A 125 -5.80 -22.31 -8.46
N TYR A 126 -5.78 -20.98 -8.44
CA TYR A 126 -5.13 -20.15 -9.43
C TYR A 126 -4.26 -19.09 -8.73
N PRO A 127 -3.12 -19.47 -8.16
CA PRO A 127 -2.24 -18.52 -7.50
C PRO A 127 -1.83 -17.38 -8.45
N ILE A 128 -1.69 -16.16 -7.92
CA ILE A 128 -1.36 -14.98 -8.72
C ILE A 128 -0.07 -15.15 -9.56
N SER A 129 0.91 -15.88 -9.03
CA SER A 129 2.18 -16.20 -9.71
C SER A 129 2.00 -17.02 -10.99
N GLU A 130 1.01 -17.91 -11.02
CA GLU A 130 0.70 -18.73 -12.19
C GLU A 130 -0.04 -17.89 -13.25
N LEU A 131 -0.94 -17.02 -12.80
CA LEU A 131 -1.66 -16.10 -13.68
C LEU A 131 -0.71 -15.11 -14.37
N GLN A 132 0.28 -14.59 -13.64
CA GLN A 132 1.30 -13.68 -14.21
C GLN A 132 2.19 -14.37 -15.25
N SER A 133 2.55 -15.63 -15.03
CA SER A 133 3.41 -16.39 -15.94
C SER A 133 2.74 -16.73 -17.27
N THR A 134 1.40 -16.74 -17.29
CA THR A 134 0.59 -17.03 -18.49
C THR A 134 0.29 -15.76 -19.31
N ALA A 135 0.49 -14.58 -18.72
CA ALA A 135 0.27 -13.28 -19.37
C ALA A 135 1.51 -12.74 -20.12
N ALA A 136 2.60 -13.51 -20.18
CA ALA A 136 3.87 -13.15 -20.83
C ALA A 136 3.99 -13.69 -22.26
#